data_AF-A0A429BJY9-F1
#
_entry.id   AF-A0A429BJY9-F1
#
_cell.length_a   1.000
_cell.length_b   1.000
_cell.length_c   1.000
_cell.angle_alpha   90.00
_cell.angle_beta   90.00
_cell.angle_gamma   90.00
#
_symmetry.space_group_name_H-M   'P 1'
#
loop_
_entity.id
_entity.type
_entity.pdbx_description
1 polymer ?
#
loop_
_entity_poly.entity_id
_entity_poly.type
_entity_poly.pdbx_seq_one_letter_code
_entity_poly.pdbx_strand_id
1 'polypeptide(L)' 'MTHVWVTGEGDCYHSSPDCIGLTSGQEGGAVQNYTLHPPVRMELSKALAKRKKPCGTCGGTTL' A
#
# COMPACT_ATOMS: atom_id res chain seq x y z
N MET A 1 3.62 -5.42 -17.47
CA MET A 1 3.71 -4.24 -16.58
C MET A 1 3.09 -4.61 -15.23
N THR A 2 3.89 -4.64 -14.17
CA THR A 2 3.43 -5.03 -12.82
C THR A 2 2.78 -3.84 -12.12
N HIS A 3 1.56 -4.04 -11.65
CA HIS A 3 0.79 -3.02 -10.93
C HIS A 3 0.75 -3.37 -9.44
N VAL A 4 0.78 -2.34 -8.61
CA VAL A 4 0.72 -2.42 -7.15
C VAL A 4 -0.29 -1.41 -6.62
N TRP A 5 -0.67 -1.60 -5.37
CA TRP A 5 -1.57 -0.73 -4.62
C TRP A 5 -0.77 0.06 -3.59
N VAL A 6 -0.97 1.36 -3.53
CA VAL A 6 -0.35 2.22 -2.51
C VAL A 6 -1.42 3.10 -1.88
N THR A 7 -1.27 3.45 -0.61
CA THR A 7 -1.96 4.61 -0.04
C THR A 7 -1.10 5.85 -0.30
N GLY A 8 -1.72 7.01 -0.53
CA GLY A 8 -0.99 8.23 -0.88
C GLY A 8 0.16 8.53 0.08
N GLU A 9 -0.18 8.54 1.37
CA GLU A 9 0.74 8.81 2.49
C GLU A 9 1.49 7.58 3.00
N GLY A 10 1.09 6.36 2.64
CA GLY A 10 1.73 5.15 3.17
C GLY A 10 3.08 4.89 2.53
N ASP A 11 4.07 4.45 3.31
CA ASP A 11 5.42 4.15 2.79
C ASP A 11 5.49 2.87 1.96
N CYS A 12 4.44 2.05 1.96
CA CYS A 12 4.47 0.72 1.38
C CYS A 12 3.64 0.59 0.10
N TYR A 13 4.08 -0.29 -0.80
CA TYR A 13 3.28 -0.83 -1.90
C TYR A 13 2.84 -2.27 -1.61
N HIS A 14 1.68 -2.63 -2.17
CA HIS A 14 0.99 -3.90 -1.93
C HIS A 14 0.66 -4.57 -3.26
N SER A 15 0.71 -5.90 -3.32
CA SER A 15 0.33 -6.68 -4.51
C SER A 15 -1.19 -6.79 -4.69
N SER A 16 -1.97 -6.64 -3.61
CA SER A 16 -3.44 -6.74 -3.57
C SER A 16 -4.04 -5.64 -2.67
N PRO A 17 -5.23 -5.10 -3.00
CA PRO A 17 -5.93 -4.16 -2.12
C PRO A 17 -6.48 -4.84 -0.86
N ASP A 18 -6.64 -6.16 -0.88
CA ASP A 18 -7.15 -6.96 0.24
C ASP A 18 -6.04 -7.44 1.19
N CYS A 19 -4.84 -6.85 1.10
CA CYS A 19 -3.75 -7.21 2.00
C CYS A 19 -4.10 -6.86 3.45
N ILE A 20 -3.94 -7.82 4.37
CA ILE A 20 -4.22 -7.59 5.79
C ILE A 20 -3.41 -6.43 6.38
N GLY A 21 -2.15 -6.25 5.96
CA GLY A 21 -1.36 -5.09 6.40
C GLY A 21 -1.91 -3.75 5.88
N LEU A 22 -2.60 -3.76 4.74
CA LEU A 22 -3.26 -2.58 4.19
C LEU A 22 -4.58 -2.31 4.92
N THR A 23 -5.42 -3.33 5.09
CA THR A 23 -6.72 -3.19 5.76
C THR A 23 -6.55 -2.83 7.24
N SER A 24 -5.65 -3.49 7.98
CA SER A 24 -5.38 -3.14 9.38
C SER A 24 -4.82 -1.73 9.54
N GLY A 25 -4.03 -1.24 8.57
CA GLY A 25 -3.56 0.15 8.57
C GLY A 25 -4.70 1.15 8.39
N GLN A 26 -5.67 0.85 7.52
CA GLN A 26 -6.89 1.65 7.34
C GLN A 26 -7.75 1.62 8.60
N GLU A 27 -8.04 0.44 9.15
CA GLU A 27 -8.83 0.30 10.38
C GLU A 27 -8.19 1.04 11.57
N GLY A 28 -6.87 0.87 11.75
CA GLY A 28 -6.13 1.52 12.83
C GLY A 28 -6.08 3.05 12.70
N GLY A 29 -5.97 3.57 11.48
CA GLY A 29 -6.04 5.01 11.25
C GLY A 29 -7.46 5.59 11.42
N ALA A 30 -8.49 4.80 11.11
CA ALA A 30 -9.88 5.20 11.30
C ALA A 30 -10.21 5.36 12.79
N VAL A 31 -9.76 4.41 13.62
CA VAL A 31 -9.87 4.50 15.09
C VAL A 31 -9.17 5.74 15.65
N GLN A 32 -8.08 6.17 15.01
CA GLN A 32 -7.33 7.37 15.40
C GLN A 32 -7.90 8.67 14.81
N ASN A 33 -9.04 8.63 14.11
CA ASN A 33 -9.66 9.77 13.42
C ASN A 33 -8.74 10.45 12.38
N TYR A 34 -7.86 9.68 11.74
CA TYR A 34 -7.05 10.20 10.63
C TYR A 34 -7.88 10.32 9.35
N THR A 35 -7.55 11.30 8.53
CA THR A 35 -8.07 11.37 7.16
C THR A 35 -7.41 10.27 6.33
N LEU A 36 -8.15 9.22 6.06
CA LEU A 36 -7.67 8.08 5.27
C LEU A 36 -7.95 8.28 3.80
N HIS A 37 -6.90 8.12 2.99
CA HIS A 37 -7.03 8.06 1.55
C HIS A 37 -7.13 6.59 1.10
N PRO A 38 -8.05 6.28 0.17
CA PRO A 38 -8.19 4.93 -0.35
C PRO A 38 -6.92 4.49 -1.09
N PRO A 39 -6.61 3.19 -1.11
CA PRO A 39 -5.51 2.67 -1.91
C PRO A 39 -5.75 2.95 -3.40
N VAL A 40 -4.70 3.41 -4.08
CA VAL A 40 -4.72 3.65 -5.53
C VAL A 40 -3.80 2.66 -6.24
N ARG A 41 -4.23 2.23 -7.41
CA ARG A 41 -3.42 1.36 -8.28
C ARG A 41 -2.37 2.21 -9.00
N MET A 42 -1.11 1.76 -8.96
CA MET A 42 -0.01 2.39 -9.68
C MET A 42 0.98 1.36 -10.23
N GLU A 43 1.80 1.77 -11.18
CA GLU A 43 2.88 0.91 -11.68
C GLU A 43 3.98 0.76 -10.63
N LEU A 44 4.56 -0.44 -10.55
CA LEU A 44 5.65 -0.74 -9.62
C LEU A 44 6.85 0.19 -9.83
N SER A 45 7.21 0.48 -11.08
CA SER A 45 8.30 1.42 -11.40
C SER A 45 8.07 2.82 -10.81
N LYS A 46 6.81 3.31 -10.85
CA LYS A 46 6.43 4.59 -10.25
C LYS A 46 6.44 4.53 -8.73
N ALA A 47 6.02 3.41 -8.13
CA ALA A 47 6.10 3.20 -6.68
C ALA A 47 7.56 3.25 -6.19
N LEU A 48 8.46 2.57 -6.90
CA LEU A 48 9.90 2.57 -6.61
C LEU A 48 10.52 3.96 -6.81
N ALA A 49 10.15 4.68 -7.87
CA ALA A 49 10.60 6.06 -8.09
C ALA A 49 10.14 7.00 -6.96
N LYS A 50 8.98 6.74 -6.37
CA LYS A 50 8.47 7.43 -5.16
C LYS A 50 9.05 6.88 -3.85
N ARG A 51 10.07 6.00 -3.91
CA ARG A 51 10.75 5.36 -2.77
C ARG A 51 9.81 4.57 -1.85
N LYS A 52 8.68 4.09 -2.37
CA LYS A 52 7.79 3.22 -1.63
C LYS A 52 8.46 1.86 -1.43
N LYS A 53 8.35 1.31 -0.22
CA LYS A 53 8.92 0.02 0.19
C LYS A 53 7.93 -1.11 -0.09
N PRO A 54 8.39 -2.35 -0.30
CA PRO A 54 7.48 -3.49 -0.33
C PRO A 54 6.78 -3.66 1.02
N CYS A 55 5.47 -3.91 1.01
CA CYS A 55 4.79 -4.40 2.18
C CYS A 55 5.39 -5.76 2.60
N GLY A 56 5.80 -5.90 3.86
CA GLY A 56 6.37 -7.15 4.39
C GLY A 56 5.41 -8.34 4.37
N THR A 57 4.10 -8.10 4.21
CA THR A 57 3.09 -9.16 4.16
C THR A 57 2.83 -9.65 2.74
N CYS A 58 2.67 -8.74 1.78
CA CYS A 58 2.27 -9.10 0.40
C CYS A 58 3.15 -8.51 -0.71
N GLY A 59 3.95 -7.48 -0.42
CA GLY A 59 4.77 -6.77 -1.41
C GLY A 59 6.17 -7.35 -1.58
N GLY A 60 6.70 -8.06 -0.58
CA GLY A 60 8.01 -8.74 -0.66
C GLY A 60 7.96 -10.20 -1.12
N THR A 61 6.77 -10.82 -1.09
CA THR A 61 6.63 -12.27 -1.27
C THR A 61 6.22 -12.67 -2.69
N THR A 62 5.70 -11.74 -3.49
CA THR A 62 5.10 -12.05 -4.81
C THR A 62 4.97 -10.79 -5.67
N LEU A 63 6.06 -10.38 -6.33
CA LEU A 63 6.04 -9.43 -7.45
C LEU A 63 7.04 -9.84 -8.53
#